data_AF-A0A976Q369-F1
#
_entry.id   AF-A0A976Q369-F1
#
_cell.length_a   1.000
_cell.length_b   1.000
_cell.length_c   1.000
_cell.angle_alpha   90.00
_cell.angle_beta   90.00
_cell.angle_gamma   90.00
#
_symmetry.space_group_name_H-M   'P 1'
#
loop_
_entity.id
_entity.type
_entity.pdbx_description
1 polymer ?
#
loop_
_entity_poly.entity_id
_entity_poly.type
_entity_poly.pdbx_seq_one_letter_code
_entity_poly.pdbx_strand_id
1 'polypeptide(L)'
;MAGTRKRKSGTARELDPARWAHAIFAVGGFLAAWLMTNAVEAGWNLLFSYMPTVGRPIPYLANLGGVIVALVGIVVAWRNQRYFKFVTEVVVEVSQVTWPTRSETRAATGVVISITIICSVLLFLMDTVWSSATDWLYGL
;
A
#
# COMPACT_ATOMS: atom_id res chain seq x y z
N MET A 1 -50.65 -21.71 10.29
CA MET A 1 -50.27 -20.29 10.37
C MET A 1 -48.76 -20.21 10.57
N ALA A 2 -48.00 -20.00 9.49
CA ALA A 2 -46.54 -19.94 9.54
C ALA A 2 -46.10 -18.50 9.85
N GLY A 3 -45.52 -18.29 11.03
CA GLY A 3 -45.03 -16.98 11.47
C GLY A 3 -43.87 -16.50 10.61
N THR A 4 -44.08 -15.41 9.89
CA THR A 4 -43.05 -14.70 9.13
C THR A 4 -42.08 -14.04 10.11
N ARG A 5 -40.92 -14.68 10.31
CA ARG A 5 -39.83 -14.15 11.14
C ARG A 5 -39.25 -12.92 10.45
N LYS A 6 -39.69 -11.71 10.83
CA LYS A 6 -39.11 -10.44 10.38
C LYS A 6 -37.61 -10.45 10.71
N ARG A 7 -36.79 -10.64 9.67
CA ARG A 7 -35.34 -10.49 9.74
C ARG A 7 -35.07 -9.01 10.02
N LYS A 8 -34.62 -8.67 11.23
CA LYS A 8 -34.15 -7.31 11.54
C LYS A 8 -33.05 -6.98 10.52
N SER A 9 -33.34 -6.10 9.57
CA SER A 9 -32.33 -5.50 8.72
C SER A 9 -31.37 -4.75 9.65
N GLY A 10 -30.16 -5.28 9.83
CA GLY A 10 -29.10 -4.55 10.51
C GLY A 10 -28.94 -3.22 9.79
N THR A 11 -29.04 -2.12 10.53
CA THR A 11 -28.79 -0.77 10.05
C THR A 11 -27.43 -0.79 9.35
N ALA A 12 -27.41 -0.55 8.03
CA ALA A 12 -26.17 -0.35 7.31
C ALA A 12 -25.46 0.81 8.02
N ARG A 13 -24.32 0.52 8.64
CA ARG A 13 -23.59 1.47 9.46
C ARG A 13 -23.07 2.57 8.53
N GLU A 14 -23.73 3.72 8.54
CA GLU A 14 -23.28 4.90 7.79
C GLU A 14 -21.82 5.16 8.12
N LEU A 15 -20.98 5.25 7.08
CA LEU A 15 -19.56 5.52 7.23
C LEU A 15 -19.40 6.96 7.68
N ASP A 16 -19.23 7.17 8.99
CA ASP A 16 -18.91 8.48 9.56
C ASP A 16 -17.50 8.92 9.11
N PRO A 17 -17.38 9.86 8.16
CA PRO A 17 -16.09 10.19 7.54
C PRO A 17 -15.09 10.75 8.54
N ALA A 18 -15.58 11.46 9.57
CA ALA A 18 -14.74 12.06 10.58
C ALA A 18 -14.01 10.98 11.40
N ARG A 19 -14.70 9.90 11.80
CA ARG A 19 -14.09 8.81 12.59
C ARG A 19 -12.99 8.08 11.83
N TRP A 20 -13.19 7.87 10.53
CA TRP A 20 -12.20 7.25 9.67
C TRP A 20 -11.01 8.17 9.40
N ALA A 21 -11.23 9.48 9.28
CA ALA A 21 -10.13 10.44 9.18
C ALA A 21 -9.20 10.37 10.40
N HIS A 22 -9.75 10.33 11.62
CA HIS A 22 -8.98 10.14 12.85
C HIS A 22 -8.16 8.84 12.87
N ALA A 23 -8.75 7.74 12.39
CA ALA A 23 -8.06 6.46 12.29
C ALA A 23 -6.90 6.52 11.27
N ILE A 24 -7.08 7.20 10.14
CA ILE A 24 -6.04 7.40 9.12
C ILE A 24 -4.88 8.22 9.69
N PHE A 25 -5.14 9.30 10.43
CA PHE A 25 -4.09 10.06 11.09
C PHE A 25 -3.36 9.24 12.17
N ALA A 26 -4.07 8.40 12.93
CA ALA A 26 -3.43 7.53 13.92
C ALA A 26 -2.49 6.50 13.28
N VAL A 27 -2.95 5.80 12.24
CA VAL A 27 -2.14 4.81 11.51
C VAL A 27 -1.01 5.49 10.74
N GLY A 28 -1.28 6.59 10.06
CA GLY A 28 -0.28 7.39 9.35
C GLY A 28 0.78 7.95 10.30
N GLY A 29 0.38 8.38 11.50
CA GLY A 29 1.30 8.81 12.56
C GLY A 29 2.21 7.68 13.04
N PHE A 30 1.65 6.48 13.26
CA PHE A 30 2.44 5.31 13.63
C PHE A 30 3.46 4.93 12.55
N LEU A 31 3.03 4.92 11.27
CA LEU A 31 3.91 4.66 10.14
C LEU A 31 4.99 5.73 9.98
N ALA A 32 4.64 7.01 10.15
CA ALA A 32 5.58 8.12 10.11
C ALA A 32 6.60 8.03 11.26
N ALA A 33 6.16 7.66 12.47
CA ALA A 33 7.06 7.42 13.60
C ALA A 33 8.01 6.26 13.34
N TRP A 34 7.51 5.14 12.82
CA TRP A 34 8.35 4.02 12.44
C TRP A 34 9.36 4.41 11.35
N LEU A 35 8.92 5.11 10.31
CA LEU A 35 9.77 5.57 9.21
C LEU A 35 10.84 6.55 9.69
N MET A 36 10.48 7.56 10.48
CA MET A 36 11.40 8.58 10.97
C MET A 36 12.45 8.00 11.89
N THR A 37 12.06 7.07 12.75
CA THR A 37 12.97 6.36 13.64
C THR A 37 14.02 5.60 12.84
N ASN A 38 13.60 4.80 11.85
CA ASN A 38 14.51 4.08 10.96
C ASN A 38 15.36 5.01 10.08
N ALA A 39 14.79 6.13 9.61
CA ALA A 39 15.52 7.11 8.79
C ALA A 39 16.60 7.82 9.58
N VAL A 40 16.35 8.15 10.85
CA VAL A 40 17.34 8.73 11.77
C VAL A 40 18.46 7.73 12.03
N GLU A 41 18.15 6.46 12.31
CA GLU A 41 19.17 5.42 12.48
C GLU A 41 19.99 5.19 11.21
N ALA A 42 19.34 5.12 10.05
CA ALA A 42 20.02 4.94 8.78
C ALA A 42 20.92 6.14 8.43
N GLY A 43 20.42 7.37 8.57
CA GLY A 43 21.20 8.58 8.35
C GLY A 43 22.40 8.67 9.29
N TRP A 44 22.22 8.25 10.54
CA TRP A 44 23.29 8.19 11.52
C TRP A 44 24.34 7.12 11.16
N ASN A 45 23.93 5.91 10.80
CA ASN A 45 24.85 4.85 10.36
C ASN A 45 25.65 5.26 9.12
N LEU A 46 25.02 5.93 8.16
CA LEU A 46 25.69 6.48 6.98
C LEU A 46 26.73 7.55 7.35
N LEU A 47 26.36 8.49 8.21
CA LEU A 47 27.27 9.55 8.67
C LEU A 47 28.52 8.97 9.36
N PHE A 48 28.35 7.90 10.14
CA PHE A 48 29.45 7.19 10.82
C PHE A 48 30.37 6.49 9.84
N SER A 49 29.82 5.94 8.76
CA SER A 49 30.63 5.33 7.72
C SER A 49 31.56 6.34 7.03
N TYR A 50 31.16 7.62 6.96
CA TYR A 50 31.97 8.68 6.34
C TYR A 50 32.86 9.44 7.33
N MET A 51 32.43 9.61 8.58
CA MET A 51 33.17 10.35 9.61
C MET A 51 33.16 9.59 10.95
N PRO A 52 34.17 8.73 11.22
CA PRO A 52 34.23 7.92 12.44
C PRO A 52 34.56 8.71 13.72
N THR A 53 34.90 10.01 13.61
CA THR A 53 35.28 10.88 14.72
C THR A 53 34.08 11.38 15.54
N VAL A 54 32.87 11.27 14.99
CA VAL A 54 31.64 11.64 15.70
C VAL A 54 31.34 10.50 16.68
N GLY A 55 31.12 10.77 17.97
CA GLY A 55 30.83 9.72 18.96
C GLY A 55 29.45 9.10 18.75
N ARG A 56 29.31 7.76 18.84
CA ARG A 56 28.03 7.06 18.60
C ARG A 56 27.02 7.42 19.72
N PRO A 57 25.94 8.18 19.46
CA PRO A 57 24.85 8.38 20.38
C PRO A 57 24.30 7.04 20.82
N ILE A 58 23.87 7.04 22.07
CA ILE A 58 23.19 5.91 22.68
C ILE A 58 21.97 5.60 21.79
N PRO A 59 21.83 4.39 21.21
CA PRO A 59 20.79 4.07 20.24
C PRO A 59 19.38 4.44 20.71
N TYR A 60 19.13 4.29 22.01
CA TYR A 60 17.87 4.64 22.64
C TYR A 60 17.53 6.14 22.59
N LEU A 61 18.51 7.04 22.71
CA LEU A 61 18.28 8.49 22.67
C LEU A 61 17.93 8.98 21.26
N ALA A 62 18.61 8.44 20.23
CA ALA A 62 18.33 8.79 18.84
C ALA A 62 16.92 8.33 18.43
N ASN A 63 16.53 7.12 18.84
CA ASN A 63 15.19 6.59 18.61
C ASN A 63 14.10 7.39 19.33
N LEU A 64 14.33 7.77 20.58
CA LEU A 64 13.41 8.64 21.32
C LEU A 64 13.24 10.01 20.63
N GLY A 65 14.33 10.60 20.14
CA GLY A 65 14.27 11.84 19.35
C GLY A 65 13.42 11.68 18.08
N GLY A 66 13.64 10.61 17.33
CA GLY A 66 12.85 10.29 16.13
C GLY A 66 11.36 10.12 16.41
N VAL A 67 11.01 9.41 17.49
CA VAL A 67 9.62 9.23 17.93
C VAL A 67 8.98 10.55 18.31
N ILE A 68 9.69 11.41 19.07
CA ILE A 68 9.16 12.71 19.50
C ILE A 68 8.90 13.61 18.29
N VAL A 69 9.84 13.70 17.35
CA VAL A 69 9.68 14.50 16.12
C VAL A 69 8.48 14.01 15.31
N ALA A 70 8.31 12.70 15.19
CA ALA A 70 7.18 12.12 14.47
C ALA A 70 5.83 12.37 15.17
N LEU A 71 5.79 12.25 16.51
CA LEU A 71 4.59 12.55 17.30
C LEU A 71 4.20 14.04 17.21
N VAL A 72 5.18 14.94 17.24
CA VAL A 72 4.92 16.37 17.04
C VAL A 72 4.43 16.63 15.61
N GLY A 73 5.07 16.02 14.62
CA GLY A 73 4.69 16.13 13.21
C GLY A 73 3.24 15.68 12.96
N ILE A 74 2.82 14.56 13.53
CA ILE A 74 1.44 14.08 13.37
C ILE A 74 0.43 14.96 14.09
N VAL A 75 0.74 15.47 15.28
CA VAL A 75 -0.15 16.39 16.02
C VAL A 75 -0.33 17.70 15.25
N VAL A 76 0.74 18.25 14.67
CA VAL A 76 0.67 19.44 13.81
C VAL A 76 -0.17 19.16 12.56
N ALA A 77 0.03 18.00 11.91
CA ALA A 77 -0.73 17.61 10.74
C ALA A 77 -2.23 17.45 11.04
N TRP A 78 -2.58 16.84 12.18
CA TRP A 78 -3.97 16.65 12.61
C TRP A 78 -4.64 17.97 13.00
N ARG A 79 -3.91 18.92 13.59
CA ARG A 79 -4.47 20.24 13.94
C ARG A 79 -4.76 21.11 12.72
N ASN A 80 -4.08 20.88 11.59
CA ASN A 80 -4.27 21.68 10.40
C ASN A 80 -5.56 21.29 9.66
N GLN A 81 -6.55 22.18 9.65
CA GLN A 81 -7.86 21.92 9.04
C GLN A 81 -7.80 21.55 7.57
N ARG A 82 -6.79 22.06 6.83
CA ARG A 82 -6.60 21.73 5.41
C ARG A 82 -6.35 20.23 5.19
N TYR A 83 -5.45 19.63 5.98
CA TYR A 83 -5.13 18.21 5.85
C TYR A 83 -6.27 17.34 6.35
N PHE A 84 -6.90 17.72 7.47
CA PHE A 84 -8.03 16.98 8.00
C PHE A 84 -9.23 16.95 7.04
N LYS A 85 -9.54 18.10 6.43
CA LYS A 85 -10.61 18.20 5.42
C LYS A 85 -10.30 17.34 4.19
N PHE A 86 -9.06 17.41 3.68
CA PHE A 86 -8.63 16.59 2.54
C PHE A 86 -8.80 15.09 2.81
N VAL A 87 -8.34 14.59 3.96
CA VAL A 87 -8.51 13.17 4.32
C VAL A 87 -9.98 12.78 4.43
N THR A 88 -10.81 13.68 4.97
CA THR A 88 -12.26 13.45 5.07
C THR A 88 -12.90 13.34 3.69
N GLU A 89 -12.53 14.21 2.74
CA GLU A 89 -12.99 14.15 1.35
C GLU A 89 -12.56 12.85 0.66
N VAL A 90 -11.32 12.41 0.85
CA VAL A 90 -10.83 11.12 0.33
C VAL A 90 -11.63 9.95 0.87
N VAL A 91 -11.98 9.95 2.17
CA VAL A 91 -12.82 8.90 2.76
C VAL A 91 -14.21 8.87 2.12
N VAL A 92 -14.80 10.05 1.86
CA VAL A 92 -16.09 10.14 1.17
C VAL A 92 -15.98 9.59 -0.24
N GLU A 93 -14.96 9.97 -1.00
CA GLU A 93 -14.76 9.47 -2.37
C GLU A 93 -14.56 7.94 -2.39
N VAL A 94 -13.75 7.41 -1.48
CA VAL A 94 -13.52 5.96 -1.34
C VAL A 94 -14.81 5.22 -0.97
N SER A 95 -15.71 5.85 -0.21
CA SER A 95 -17.01 5.25 0.13
C SER A 95 -17.94 5.11 -1.07
N GLN A 96 -17.71 5.87 -2.13
CA GLN A 96 -18.46 5.81 -3.39
C GLN A 96 -17.86 4.80 -4.38
N VAL A 97 -16.64 4.30 -4.13
CA VAL A 97 -16.00 3.29 -4.97
C VAL A 97 -16.76 1.96 -4.81
N THR A 98 -17.37 1.54 -5.91
CA THR A 98 -18.01 0.23 -6.00
C THR A 98 -16.95 -0.84 -6.21
N TRP A 99 -16.71 -1.66 -5.19
CA TRP A 99 -15.77 -2.76 -5.29
C TRP A 99 -16.38 -3.90 -6.12
N PRO A 100 -15.61 -4.50 -7.04
CA PRO A 100 -16.10 -5.55 -7.91
C PRO A 100 -16.54 -6.78 -7.10
N THR A 101 -17.56 -7.46 -7.58
CA THR A 101 -18.01 -8.70 -6.95
C THR A 101 -17.00 -9.82 -7.18
N ARG A 102 -16.93 -10.81 -6.28
CA ARG A 102 -16.01 -11.97 -6.43
C ARG A 102 -16.18 -12.69 -7.78
N SER A 103 -17.38 -12.67 -8.35
CA SER A 103 -17.70 -13.19 -9.67
C SER A 103 -17.03 -12.39 -10.79
N GLU A 104 -17.11 -11.06 -10.74
CA GLU A 104 -16.47 -10.18 -11.72
C GLU A 104 -14.94 -10.29 -11.66
N THR A 105 -14.36 -10.32 -10.45
CA THR A 105 -12.92 -10.51 -10.28
C THR A 105 -12.45 -11.82 -10.90
N ARG A 106 -13.20 -12.92 -10.70
CA ARG A 106 -12.87 -14.23 -11.28
C ARG A 106 -12.96 -14.21 -12.81
N ALA A 107 -13.99 -13.58 -13.36
CA ALA A 107 -14.13 -13.43 -14.80
C ALA A 107 -12.95 -12.64 -15.40
N ALA A 108 -12.58 -11.50 -14.78
CA ALA A 108 -11.45 -10.70 -15.21
C ALA A 108 -10.12 -11.49 -15.15
N THR A 109 -9.86 -12.21 -14.06
CA THR A 109 -8.65 -13.05 -13.96
C THR A 109 -8.63 -14.18 -15.00
N GLY A 110 -9.78 -14.78 -15.31
CA GLY A 110 -9.89 -15.83 -16.33
C GLY A 110 -9.53 -15.32 -17.72
N VAL A 111 -9.96 -14.09 -18.06
CA VAL A 111 -9.60 -13.44 -19.33
C VAL A 111 -8.10 -13.20 -19.41
N VAL A 112 -7.50 -12.64 -18.35
CA VAL A 112 -6.04 -12.38 -18.33
C VAL A 112 -5.26 -13.67 -18.52
N ILE A 113 -5.59 -14.74 -17.76
CA ILE A 113 -4.94 -16.05 -17.90
C ILE A 113 -5.04 -16.58 -19.32
N SER A 114 -6.22 -16.48 -19.94
CA SER A 114 -6.45 -16.98 -21.31
C SER A 114 -5.57 -16.25 -22.32
N ILE A 115 -5.50 -14.92 -22.24
CA ILE A 115 -4.67 -14.11 -23.15
C ILE A 115 -3.19 -14.40 -22.92
N THR A 116 -2.74 -14.51 -21.67
CA THR A 116 -1.35 -14.84 -21.34
C THR A 116 -0.95 -16.21 -21.90
N ILE A 117 -1.82 -17.21 -21.84
CA ILE A 117 -1.58 -18.54 -22.43
C ILE A 117 -1.43 -18.42 -23.96
N ILE A 118 -2.33 -17.69 -24.63
CA ILE A 118 -2.26 -17.49 -26.09
C ILE A 118 -0.95 -16.80 -26.47
N CYS A 119 -0.58 -15.70 -25.79
CA CYS A 119 0.67 -15.00 -26.02
C CYS A 119 1.89 -15.91 -25.77
N SER A 120 1.87 -16.71 -24.70
CA SER A 120 2.95 -17.64 -24.38
C SER A 120 3.14 -18.71 -25.45
N VAL A 121 2.05 -19.25 -26.01
CA VAL A 121 2.12 -20.25 -27.08
C VAL A 121 2.65 -19.61 -28.37
N LEU A 122 2.19 -18.40 -28.72
CA LEU A 122 2.67 -17.70 -29.91
C LEU A 122 4.18 -17.38 -29.81
N LEU A 123 4.62 -16.89 -28.66
CA LEU A 123 6.05 -16.63 -28.41
C LEU A 123 6.88 -17.92 -28.48
N PHE A 124 6.42 -18.99 -27.82
CA PHE A 124 7.09 -20.29 -27.88
C PHE A 124 7.26 -20.81 -29.31
N LEU A 125 6.22 -20.71 -30.13
CA LEU A 125 6.28 -21.11 -31.54
C LEU A 125 7.27 -20.26 -32.32
N MET A 126 7.23 -18.94 -32.14
CA MET A 126 8.16 -18.01 -32.78
C MET A 126 9.61 -18.34 -32.39
N ASP A 127 9.90 -18.49 -31.10
CA ASP A 127 11.24 -18.81 -30.59
C ASP A 127 11.74 -20.15 -31.15
N THR A 128 10.87 -21.17 -31.22
CA THR A 128 11.23 -22.48 -31.76
C THR A 128 11.52 -22.43 -33.26
N VAL A 129 10.71 -21.67 -34.02
CA VAL A 129 10.92 -21.48 -35.46
C VAL A 129 12.24 -20.76 -35.72
N TRP A 130 12.54 -19.69 -34.98
CA TRP A 130 13.81 -18.98 -35.13
C TRP A 130 15.01 -19.84 -34.73
N SER A 131 14.93 -20.56 -33.61
CA SER A 131 16.00 -21.48 -33.21
C SER A 131 16.29 -22.50 -34.30
N SER A 132 15.25 -23.16 -34.83
CA SER A 132 15.40 -24.17 -35.88
C SER A 132 15.93 -23.57 -37.20
N ALA A 133 15.45 -22.39 -37.58
CA ALA A 133 15.93 -21.68 -38.77
C ALA A 133 17.41 -21.28 -38.65
N THR A 134 17.82 -20.83 -37.46
CA THR A 134 19.20 -20.44 -37.17
C THR A 134 20.13 -21.65 -37.09
N ASP A 135 19.71 -22.76 -36.47
CA ASP A 135 20.47 -24.01 -36.44
C ASP A 135 20.66 -24.61 -37.85
N TRP A 136 19.63 -24.54 -38.69
CA TRP A 136 19.73 -24.96 -40.09
C TRP A 136 20.71 -24.08 -40.88
N LEU A 137 20.72 -22.76 -40.63
CA LEU A 137 21.61 -21.82 -41.31
C LEU A 137 23.08 -21.99 -40.89
N TYR A 138 23.37 -22.21 -39.61
CA TYR A 138 24.73 -22.42 -39.12
C TYR A 138 25.24 -23.85 -39.34
N GLY A 139 24.35 -24.82 -39.54
CA GLY A 139 24.69 -26.20 -39.89
C GLY A 139 24.98 -26.44 -41.38
N LEU A 140 24.75 -25.43 -42.22
CA LEU A 140 25.05 -25.38 -43.65
C LEU A 140 26.46 -24.80 -43.88
#